data_AF-A0A7Y4RBX5-F1
#
_entry.id   AF-A0A7Y4RBX5-F1
#
_cell.length_a   1.000
_cell.length_b   1.000
_cell.length_c   1.000
_cell.angle_alpha   90.00
_cell.angle_beta   90.00
_cell.angle_gamma   90.00
#
_symmetry.space_group_name_H-M   'P 1'
#
loop_
_entity.id
_entity.type
_entity.pdbx_description
1 polymer ?
#
loop_
_entity_poly.entity_id
_entity_poly.type
_entity_poly.pdbx_seq_one_letter_code
_entity_poly.pdbx_strand_id
1 'polypeptide(L)'
;MRLTDGQRRMVAEHVGLVGMHLKRHVPGLEHPSREREWDDLFQEGCIGLATAAAGYDPSGGIPFPAFAQRRIQQAVGRALHHGFQTVRTPEPRPDRSAGPDEFPRVVPLDREAASRRANRRHRPDAAPDVATDGAPTRETIGDAIRRRYDLAVMEAVRAVRNDPDAGGADRGRLVERVAAERVSIPDEAYRVPLRQVVKTTGSSYARVHYAERRLTQFVRNALAHDAEMDVLRQAARRSPDGVRDPLEDADRRALHEAAGRRFAEAFAAAPEERQCVALLAAMRWGGLNPGQVAGSLFRRMDPRQRARLTEMVTQPSRVAGDGA
;
A
#
# COMPACT_ATOMS: atom_id res chain seq x y z
N MET A 1 2.50 -7.38 -40.24
CA MET A 1 2.76 -8.69 -40.87
C MET A 1 1.76 -8.87 -42.01
N ARG A 2 2.19 -9.15 -43.24
CA ARG A 2 1.28 -9.47 -44.36
C ARG A 2 1.36 -10.97 -44.64
N LEU A 3 0.22 -11.66 -44.56
CA LEU A 3 0.09 -13.09 -44.84
C LEU A 3 -0.19 -13.33 -46.33
N THR A 4 0.22 -14.48 -46.87
CA THR A 4 -0.20 -14.96 -48.19
C THR A 4 -1.61 -15.55 -48.14
N ASP A 5 -2.26 -15.79 -49.28
CA ASP A 5 -3.58 -16.43 -49.33
C ASP A 5 -3.58 -17.87 -48.78
N GLY A 6 -2.48 -18.60 -48.96
CA GLY A 6 -2.29 -19.91 -48.35
C GLY A 6 -2.25 -19.82 -46.83
N GLN A 7 -1.49 -18.87 -46.30
CA GLN A 7 -1.39 -18.65 -44.85
C GLN A 7 -2.71 -18.15 -44.25
N ARG A 8 -3.44 -17.27 -44.95
CA ARG A 8 -4.78 -16.83 -44.52
C ARG A 8 -5.76 -18.00 -44.38
N ARG A 9 -5.80 -18.89 -45.38
CA ARG A 9 -6.62 -20.11 -45.33
C ARG A 9 -6.22 -21.01 -44.16
N MET A 10 -4.93 -21.22 -43.98
CA MET A 10 -4.38 -22.02 -42.88
C MET A 10 -4.78 -21.46 -41.50
N VAL A 11 -4.75 -20.14 -41.32
CA VAL A 11 -5.23 -19.49 -40.08
C VAL A 11 -6.74 -19.68 -39.89
N ALA A 12 -7.53 -19.47 -40.94
CA ALA A 12 -9.00 -19.61 -40.86
C ALA A 12 -9.42 -21.04 -40.49
N GLU A 13 -8.78 -22.05 -41.06
CA GLU A 13 -9.03 -23.47 -40.79
C GLU A 13 -8.71 -23.85 -39.33
N HIS A 14 -7.73 -23.19 -38.72
CA HIS A 14 -7.20 -23.57 -37.40
C HIS A 14 -7.58 -22.59 -36.28
N VAL A 15 -8.48 -21.63 -36.52
CA VAL A 15 -8.89 -20.65 -35.52
C VAL A 15 -9.49 -21.31 -34.27
N GLY A 16 -10.12 -22.48 -34.43
CA GLY A 16 -10.67 -23.27 -33.32
C GLY A 16 -9.63 -23.73 -32.29
N LEU A 17 -8.34 -23.84 -32.67
CA LEU A 17 -7.26 -24.18 -31.75
C LEU A 17 -7.09 -23.12 -30.65
N VAL A 18 -7.35 -21.85 -30.98
CA VAL A 18 -7.26 -20.74 -30.01
C VAL A 18 -8.34 -20.88 -28.95
N GLY A 19 -9.59 -21.07 -29.38
CA GLY A 19 -10.72 -21.26 -28.45
C GLY A 19 -10.55 -22.49 -27.55
N MET A 20 -10.06 -23.60 -28.12
CA MET A 20 -9.73 -24.80 -27.35
C MET A 20 -8.63 -24.53 -26.31
N HIS A 21 -7.55 -23.85 -26.71
CA HIS A 21 -6.45 -23.51 -25.81
C HIS A 21 -6.92 -22.67 -24.62
N LEU A 22 -7.71 -21.61 -24.89
CA LEU A 22 -8.25 -20.73 -23.85
C LEU A 22 -9.12 -21.49 -22.86
N LYS A 23 -10.09 -22.27 -23.35
CA LYS A 23 -10.99 -23.06 -22.49
C LYS A 23 -10.24 -24.05 -21.60
N ARG A 24 -9.14 -24.62 -22.10
CA ARG A 24 -8.39 -25.66 -21.38
C ARG A 24 -7.35 -25.10 -20.40
N HIS A 25 -6.78 -23.93 -20.69
CA HIS A 25 -5.57 -23.46 -20.00
C HIS A 25 -5.71 -22.11 -19.30
N VAL A 26 -6.81 -21.38 -19.50
CA VAL A 26 -7.06 -20.10 -18.83
C VAL A 26 -8.19 -20.25 -17.81
N PRO A 27 -7.88 -20.37 -16.50
CA PRO A 27 -8.90 -20.51 -15.46
C PRO A 27 -9.67 -19.20 -15.26
N GLY A 28 -10.96 -19.30 -14.93
CA GLY A 28 -11.80 -18.16 -14.56
C GLY A 28 -12.45 -17.40 -15.72
N LEU A 29 -12.41 -17.93 -16.95
CA LEU A 29 -13.08 -17.32 -18.12
C LEU A 29 -14.62 -17.24 -17.98
N GLU A 30 -15.22 -18.02 -17.09
CA GLU A 30 -16.66 -17.99 -16.80
C GLU A 30 -17.09 -16.75 -16.00
N HIS A 31 -16.13 -16.08 -15.33
CA HIS A 31 -16.37 -14.88 -14.54
C HIS A 31 -15.46 -13.74 -15.03
N PRO A 32 -15.72 -13.18 -16.22
CA PRO A 32 -14.85 -12.19 -16.84
C PRO A 32 -14.74 -10.94 -15.96
N SER A 33 -13.53 -10.62 -15.53
CA SER A 33 -13.17 -9.29 -15.02
C SER A 33 -12.78 -8.39 -16.20
N ARG A 34 -12.91 -7.06 -16.09
CA ARG A 34 -12.46 -6.07 -17.10
C ARG A 34 -11.01 -6.28 -17.60
N GLU A 35 -10.19 -6.98 -16.84
CA GLU A 35 -8.79 -7.28 -17.14
C GLU A 35 -8.59 -8.69 -17.75
N ARG A 36 -9.62 -9.47 -18.09
CA ARG A 36 -9.47 -10.83 -18.67
C ARG A 36 -10.66 -11.20 -19.55
N GLU A 37 -11.01 -10.31 -20.46
CA GLU A 37 -12.12 -10.57 -21.37
C GLU A 37 -11.73 -11.65 -22.39
N TRP A 38 -12.65 -12.60 -22.61
CA TRP A 38 -12.40 -13.76 -23.47
C TRP A 38 -12.01 -13.34 -24.90
N ASP A 39 -12.66 -12.30 -25.42
CA ASP A 39 -12.43 -11.76 -26.77
C ASP A 39 -11.00 -11.21 -26.93
N ASP A 40 -10.47 -10.50 -25.92
CA ASP A 40 -9.11 -9.96 -25.97
C ASP A 40 -8.06 -11.07 -26.00
N LEU A 41 -8.22 -12.08 -25.14
CA LEU A 41 -7.33 -13.25 -25.13
C LEU A 41 -7.45 -14.07 -26.42
N PHE A 42 -8.65 -14.14 -26.99
CA PHE A 42 -8.88 -14.81 -28.27
C PHE A 42 -8.18 -14.07 -29.41
N GLN A 43 -8.25 -12.74 -29.44
CA GLN A 43 -7.52 -11.93 -30.42
C GLN A 43 -5.99 -12.11 -30.30
N GLU A 44 -5.44 -12.10 -29.08
CA GLU A 44 -4.01 -12.35 -28.85
C GLU A 44 -3.59 -13.77 -29.28
N GLY A 45 -4.43 -14.77 -29.00
CA GLY A 45 -4.23 -16.12 -29.51
C GLY A 45 -4.26 -16.19 -31.05
N CYS A 46 -5.15 -15.45 -31.69
CA CYS A 46 -5.21 -15.32 -33.16
C CYS A 46 -3.95 -14.65 -33.73
N ILE A 47 -3.36 -13.68 -33.04
CA ILE A 47 -2.06 -13.09 -33.42
C ILE A 47 -0.95 -14.15 -33.35
N GLY A 48 -0.94 -14.98 -32.30
CA GLY A 48 -0.03 -16.11 -32.16
C GLY A 48 -0.18 -17.14 -33.29
N LEU A 49 -1.42 -17.47 -33.65
CA LEU A 49 -1.74 -18.38 -34.76
C LEU A 49 -1.31 -17.81 -36.12
N ALA A 50 -1.57 -16.52 -36.37
CA ALA A 50 -1.14 -15.85 -37.58
C ALA A 50 0.40 -15.84 -37.70
N THR A 51 1.09 -15.63 -36.57
CA THR A 51 2.55 -15.70 -36.50
C THR A 51 3.08 -17.12 -36.76
N ALA A 52 2.33 -18.14 -36.33
CA ALA A 52 2.63 -19.53 -36.67
C ALA A 52 2.50 -19.78 -38.17
N ALA A 53 1.39 -19.36 -38.79
CA ALA A 53 1.20 -19.53 -40.23
C ALA A 53 2.28 -18.80 -41.05
N ALA A 54 2.71 -17.62 -40.62
CA ALA A 54 3.75 -16.85 -41.28
C ALA A 54 5.11 -17.57 -41.32
N GLY A 55 5.45 -18.32 -40.27
CA GLY A 55 6.75 -18.98 -40.11
C GLY A 55 6.70 -20.51 -40.22
N TYR A 56 5.60 -21.08 -40.70
CA TYR A 56 5.45 -22.53 -40.83
C TYR A 56 6.15 -23.05 -42.08
N ASP A 57 6.97 -24.09 -41.90
CA ASP A 57 7.62 -24.82 -42.97
C ASP A 57 7.06 -26.25 -43.03
N PRO A 58 6.26 -26.59 -44.07
CA PRO A 58 5.70 -27.93 -44.24
C PRO A 58 6.74 -29.03 -44.41
N SER A 59 7.96 -28.71 -44.86
CA SER A 59 9.03 -29.70 -45.06
C SER A 59 9.67 -30.17 -43.74
N GLY A 60 9.43 -29.44 -42.65
CA GLY A 60 9.97 -29.74 -41.31
C GLY A 60 9.31 -30.93 -40.59
N GLY A 61 8.35 -31.61 -41.20
CA GLY A 61 7.76 -32.87 -40.69
C GLY A 61 6.83 -32.75 -39.47
N ILE A 62 6.64 -31.54 -38.92
CA ILE A 62 5.73 -31.30 -37.80
C ILE A 62 4.39 -30.79 -38.35
N PRO A 63 3.25 -31.40 -38.00
CA PRO A 63 1.95 -30.92 -38.45
C PRO A 63 1.63 -29.53 -37.88
N PHE A 64 1.00 -28.68 -38.70
CA PHE A 64 0.73 -27.28 -38.36
C PHE A 64 0.04 -27.06 -37.00
N PRO A 65 -1.00 -27.82 -36.59
CA PRO A 65 -1.62 -27.65 -35.27
C PRO A 65 -0.62 -27.75 -34.11
N ALA A 66 0.27 -28.74 -34.16
CA ALA A 66 1.30 -28.95 -33.13
C ALA A 66 2.32 -27.81 -33.13
N PHE A 67 2.70 -27.32 -34.32
CA PHE A 67 3.60 -26.17 -34.47
C PHE A 67 2.98 -24.85 -33.98
N ALA A 68 1.68 -24.65 -34.23
CA ALA A 68 0.95 -23.44 -33.88
C ALA A 68 0.68 -23.33 -32.37
N GLN A 69 0.45 -24.46 -31.70
CA GLN A 69 0.06 -24.49 -30.29
C GLN A 69 1.03 -23.74 -29.37
N ARG A 70 2.35 -23.89 -29.58
CA ARG A 70 3.36 -23.20 -28.77
C ARG A 70 3.34 -21.68 -28.94
N ARG A 71 3.02 -21.20 -30.14
CA ARG A 71 2.94 -19.76 -30.45
C ARG A 71 1.66 -19.13 -29.94
N ILE A 72 0.54 -19.85 -30.02
CA ILE A 72 -0.72 -19.47 -29.38
C ILE A 72 -0.50 -19.34 -27.86
N GLN A 73 0.09 -20.35 -27.22
CA GLN A 73 0.40 -20.32 -25.79
C GLN A 73 1.29 -19.14 -25.40
N GLN A 74 2.32 -18.84 -26.20
CA GLN A 74 3.22 -17.73 -25.93
C GLN A 74 2.50 -16.37 -26.04
N ALA A 75 1.68 -16.17 -27.07
CA ALA A 75 0.95 -14.92 -27.27
C ALA A 75 -0.06 -14.67 -26.14
N VAL A 76 -0.86 -15.69 -25.81
CA VAL A 76 -1.83 -15.64 -24.71
C VAL A 76 -1.13 -15.43 -23.35
N GLY A 77 -0.04 -16.16 -23.09
CA GLY A 77 0.73 -16.01 -21.85
C GLY A 77 1.32 -14.60 -21.70
N ARG A 78 1.82 -14.02 -22.78
CA ARG A 78 2.32 -12.64 -22.80
C ARG A 78 1.19 -11.63 -22.55
N ALA A 79 0.03 -11.82 -23.17
CA ALA A 79 -1.13 -10.96 -22.93
C ALA A 79 -1.56 -10.99 -21.46
N LEU A 80 -1.67 -12.19 -20.87
CA LEU A 80 -1.97 -12.39 -19.45
C LEU A 80 -0.95 -11.72 -18.51
N HIS A 81 0.32 -11.66 -18.90
CA HIS A 81 1.37 -11.04 -18.10
C HIS A 81 1.52 -9.52 -18.29
N HIS A 82 1.20 -8.97 -19.47
CA HIS A 82 1.50 -7.57 -19.81
C HIS A 82 0.30 -6.71 -20.18
N GLY A 83 -0.73 -7.28 -20.81
CA GLY A 83 -1.86 -6.51 -21.34
C GLY A 83 -2.87 -6.11 -20.27
N PHE A 84 -2.93 -6.88 -19.19
CA PHE A 84 -4.02 -6.80 -18.22
C PHE A 84 -3.58 -6.35 -16.82
N GLN A 85 -2.32 -5.94 -16.66
CA GLN A 85 -1.85 -5.34 -15.41
C GLN A 85 -1.98 -3.82 -15.51
N THR A 86 -2.55 -3.17 -14.48
CA THR A 86 -2.59 -1.70 -14.39
C THR A 86 -1.18 -1.08 -14.47
N VAL A 87 -0.17 -1.82 -14.00
CA VAL A 87 1.25 -1.44 -14.10
C VAL A 87 1.97 -2.49 -14.94
N ARG A 88 2.55 -2.06 -16.06
CA ARG A 88 3.29 -2.93 -16.96
C ARG A 88 4.60 -3.40 -16.29
N THR A 89 4.67 -4.67 -15.95
CA THR A 89 5.93 -5.28 -15.49
C THR A 89 6.83 -5.58 -16.70
N PRO A 90 8.11 -5.16 -16.72
CA PRO A 90 9.03 -5.51 -17.80
C PRO A 90 9.28 -7.02 -17.84
N GLU A 91 9.36 -7.61 -19.04
CA GLU A 91 9.78 -9.00 -19.20
C GLU A 91 11.19 -9.18 -18.64
N PRO A 92 11.47 -10.25 -17.87
CA PRO A 92 12.85 -10.62 -17.56
C PRO A 92 13.58 -10.79 -18.88
N ARG A 93 14.60 -9.96 -19.14
CA ARG A 93 15.48 -10.18 -20.28
C ARG A 93 16.07 -11.57 -20.11
N PRO A 94 15.94 -12.48 -21.10
CA PRO A 94 16.72 -13.71 -21.05
C PRO A 94 18.18 -13.29 -21.05
N ASP A 95 18.85 -13.56 -19.92
CA ASP A 95 20.25 -13.21 -19.76
C ASP A 95 21.05 -14.08 -20.74
N ARG A 96 21.64 -13.45 -21.77
CA ARG A 96 22.31 -14.16 -22.86
C ARG A 96 23.61 -14.84 -22.41
N SER A 97 24.03 -14.62 -21.17
CA SER A 97 25.22 -15.18 -20.54
C SER A 97 24.96 -16.45 -19.73
N ALA A 98 23.70 -16.80 -19.43
CA ALA A 98 23.41 -18.01 -18.67
C ALA A 98 23.53 -19.25 -19.57
N GLY A 99 24.50 -20.11 -19.27
CA GLY A 99 24.68 -21.38 -19.97
C GLY A 99 23.49 -22.33 -19.77
N PRO A 100 23.33 -23.36 -20.63
CA PRO A 100 22.19 -24.27 -20.60
C PRO A 100 22.00 -25.04 -19.28
N ASP A 101 23.01 -25.07 -18.40
CA ASP A 101 22.99 -25.73 -17.08
C ASP A 101 22.72 -24.78 -15.89
N GLU A 102 22.60 -23.47 -16.14
CA GLU A 102 22.47 -22.44 -15.10
C GLU A 102 21.05 -21.89 -14.96
N PHE A 103 20.05 -22.60 -15.46
CA PHE A 103 18.67 -22.28 -15.09
C PHE A 103 18.47 -22.65 -13.62
N PRO A 104 18.11 -21.72 -12.72
CA PRO A 104 17.71 -22.10 -11.37
C PRO A 104 16.56 -23.09 -11.52
N ARG A 105 16.73 -24.29 -10.96
CA ARG A 105 15.68 -25.31 -10.87
C ARG A 105 14.41 -24.61 -10.45
N VAL A 106 13.48 -24.45 -11.39
CA VAL A 106 12.18 -23.85 -11.11
C VAL A 106 11.46 -24.85 -10.24
N VAL A 107 11.58 -24.68 -8.93
CA VAL A 107 10.66 -25.29 -7.98
C VAL A 107 9.28 -24.86 -8.44
N PRO A 108 8.34 -25.77 -8.72
CA PRO A 108 7.00 -25.40 -9.11
C PRO A 108 6.36 -24.72 -7.90
N LEU A 109 6.55 -23.41 -7.82
CA LEU A 109 5.70 -22.55 -7.01
C LEU A 109 4.32 -22.70 -7.61
N ASP A 110 3.44 -23.35 -6.85
CA ASP A 110 2.00 -23.31 -7.08
C ASP A 110 1.64 -21.84 -7.39
N ARG A 111 1.35 -21.59 -8.67
CA ARG A 111 1.17 -20.26 -9.22
C ARG A 111 -0.02 -19.57 -8.57
N GLU A 112 -1.00 -20.32 -8.08
CA GLU A 112 -2.10 -19.75 -7.33
C GLU A 112 -1.66 -19.34 -5.93
N ALA A 113 -0.90 -20.17 -5.22
CA ALA A 113 -0.36 -19.80 -3.91
C ALA A 113 0.60 -18.60 -3.97
N ALA A 114 1.43 -18.53 -5.02
CA ALA A 114 2.38 -17.43 -5.22
C ALA A 114 1.69 -16.12 -5.66
N SER A 115 0.70 -16.18 -6.56
CA SER A 115 -0.05 -15.01 -7.01
C SER A 115 -0.95 -14.44 -5.92
N ARG A 116 -1.56 -15.31 -5.09
CA ARG A 116 -2.31 -14.89 -3.89
C ARG A 116 -1.39 -14.25 -2.85
N ARG A 117 -0.12 -14.67 -2.73
CA ARG A 117 0.86 -14.10 -1.78
C ARG A 117 1.48 -12.78 -2.24
N ALA A 118 1.73 -12.59 -3.54
CA ALA A 118 2.34 -11.38 -4.06
C ALA A 118 1.36 -10.19 -4.09
N ASN A 119 0.09 -10.43 -4.41
CA ASN A 119 -0.93 -9.38 -4.44
C ASN A 119 -1.40 -8.90 -3.05
N ARG A 120 -1.13 -9.66 -1.98
CA ARG A 120 -1.54 -9.32 -0.60
C ARG A 120 -0.65 -8.28 0.09
N ARG A 121 0.56 -7.99 -0.41
CA ARG A 121 1.59 -7.27 0.38
C ARG A 121 1.73 -5.77 0.11
N HIS A 122 1.12 -5.20 -0.93
CA HIS A 122 1.54 -3.87 -1.42
C HIS A 122 0.45 -2.86 -1.78
N ARG A 123 -0.78 -2.96 -1.25
CA ARG A 123 -1.79 -1.91 -1.44
C ARG A 123 -2.16 -1.23 -0.12
N PRO A 124 -1.78 0.04 0.10
CA PRO A 124 -2.22 0.80 1.29
C PRO A 124 -3.72 1.13 1.27
N ASP A 125 -4.38 1.05 0.10
CA ASP A 125 -5.82 1.32 -0.07
C ASP A 125 -6.63 0.08 -0.49
N ALA A 126 -6.11 -1.14 -0.33
CA ALA A 126 -6.97 -2.31 -0.48
C ALA A 126 -7.99 -2.30 0.67
N ALA A 127 -9.27 -2.18 0.31
CA ALA A 127 -10.37 -2.41 1.24
C ALA A 127 -10.11 -3.71 2.02
N PRO A 128 -10.39 -3.74 3.34
CA PRO A 128 -10.11 -4.89 4.18
C PRO A 128 -10.69 -6.15 3.54
N ASP A 129 -9.84 -7.18 3.47
CA ASP A 129 -10.11 -8.49 2.90
C ASP A 129 -11.57 -8.94 3.11
N VAL A 130 -12.31 -9.06 2.02
CA VAL A 130 -13.44 -10.01 1.97
C VAL A 130 -12.79 -11.39 1.89
N ALA A 131 -12.36 -11.90 3.04
CA ALA A 131 -12.06 -13.31 3.20
C ALA A 131 -13.26 -14.09 2.68
N THR A 132 -13.01 -15.13 1.90
CA THR A 132 -14.03 -15.93 1.21
C THR A 132 -14.98 -16.67 2.17
N ASP A 133 -14.81 -16.49 3.49
CA ASP A 133 -15.63 -17.02 4.59
C ASP A 133 -16.20 -15.94 5.55
N GLY A 134 -16.17 -14.65 5.21
CA GLY A 134 -16.91 -13.60 5.93
C GLY A 134 -16.47 -13.28 7.37
N ALA A 135 -15.47 -13.98 7.92
CA ALA A 135 -14.87 -13.61 9.19
C ALA A 135 -13.94 -12.39 8.98
N PRO A 136 -14.09 -11.30 9.77
CA PRO A 136 -13.19 -10.15 9.67
C PRO A 136 -11.76 -10.62 9.94
N THR A 137 -10.84 -10.31 9.02
CA THR A 137 -9.43 -10.62 9.20
C THR A 137 -8.94 -9.99 10.50
N ARG A 138 -8.48 -10.83 11.43
CA ARG A 138 -7.90 -10.35 12.68
C ARG A 138 -6.63 -9.61 12.34
N GLU A 139 -6.56 -8.37 12.81
CA GLU A 139 -5.38 -7.52 12.68
C GLU A 139 -4.13 -8.24 13.23
N THR A 140 -3.04 -8.26 12.45
CA THR A 140 -1.77 -8.84 12.88
C THR A 140 -0.89 -7.81 13.59
N ILE A 141 0.11 -8.29 14.35
CA ILE A 141 1.12 -7.42 14.96
C ILE A 141 1.84 -6.57 13.89
N GLY A 142 2.12 -7.15 12.72
CA GLY A 142 2.72 -6.48 11.58
C GLY A 142 1.86 -5.35 11.02
N ASP A 143 0.55 -5.53 10.97
CA ASP A 143 -0.39 -4.48 10.54
C ASP A 143 -0.38 -3.31 11.53
N ALA A 144 -0.36 -3.60 12.83
CA ALA A 144 -0.24 -2.58 13.88
C ALA A 144 1.07 -1.79 13.76
N ILE A 145 2.20 -2.48 13.59
CA ILE A 145 3.52 -1.87 13.38
C ILE A 145 3.48 -0.99 12.13
N ARG A 146 2.88 -1.49 11.05
CA ARG A 146 2.78 -0.74 9.80
C ARG A 146 1.98 0.54 9.97
N ARG A 147 0.83 0.50 10.66
CA ARG A 147 0.06 1.72 10.96
C ARG A 147 0.86 2.73 11.78
N ARG A 148 1.63 2.30 12.79
CA ARG A 148 2.52 3.21 13.55
C ARG A 148 3.59 3.83 12.67
N TYR A 149 4.20 3.03 11.78
CA TYR A 149 5.15 3.52 10.80
C TYR A 149 4.53 4.59 9.88
N ASP A 150 3.34 4.33 9.33
CA ASP A 150 2.65 5.27 8.44
C ASP A 150 2.29 6.58 9.15
N LEU A 151 1.84 6.53 10.41
CA LEU A 151 1.63 7.72 11.23
C LEU A 151 2.93 8.52 11.43
N ALA A 152 4.03 7.84 11.74
CA ALA A 152 5.35 8.49 11.88
C ALA A 152 5.81 9.14 10.57
N VAL A 153 5.53 8.53 9.41
CA VAL A 153 5.80 9.13 8.09
C VAL A 153 4.96 10.38 7.88
N MET A 154 3.67 10.36 8.22
CA MET A 154 2.80 11.54 8.10
C MET A 154 3.26 12.69 8.99
N GLU A 155 3.65 12.39 10.23
CA GLU A 155 4.23 13.37 11.16
C GLU A 155 5.54 13.95 10.60
N ALA A 156 6.42 13.09 10.07
CA ALA A 156 7.67 13.50 9.44
C ALA A 156 7.43 14.40 8.22
N VAL A 157 6.45 14.08 7.36
CA VAL A 157 6.08 14.93 6.22
C VAL A 157 5.61 16.31 6.69
N ARG A 158 4.75 16.38 7.72
CA ARG A 158 4.28 17.67 8.27
C ARG A 158 5.44 18.47 8.86
N ALA A 159 6.31 17.84 9.65
CA ALA A 159 7.47 18.48 10.26
C ALA A 159 8.44 19.02 9.18
N VAL A 160 8.78 18.20 8.20
CA VAL A 160 9.64 18.60 7.08
C VAL A 160 8.96 19.64 6.20
N ARG A 161 7.63 19.67 6.05
CA ARG A 161 6.96 20.71 5.25
C ARG A 161 6.96 22.07 5.96
N ASN A 162 6.86 22.08 7.28
CA ASN A 162 6.73 23.30 8.08
C ASN A 162 8.07 23.87 8.57
N ASP A 163 9.18 23.21 8.30
CA ASP A 163 10.52 23.66 8.68
C ASP A 163 10.89 24.95 7.90
N PRO A 164 11.18 26.08 8.57
CA PRO A 164 11.41 27.36 7.89
C PRO A 164 12.71 27.38 7.06
N ASP A 165 13.67 26.52 7.35
CA ASP A 165 15.03 26.63 6.80
C ASP A 165 15.18 26.05 5.39
N ALA A 166 14.26 25.21 4.93
CA ALA A 166 14.30 24.70 3.56
C ALA A 166 13.37 25.52 2.64
N GLY A 167 13.92 26.61 2.12
CA GLY A 167 13.24 27.44 1.12
C GLY A 167 12.89 26.66 -0.16
N GLY A 168 11.78 27.05 -0.80
CA GLY A 168 11.38 26.60 -2.14
C GLY A 168 9.88 26.39 -2.28
N ALA A 169 9.26 27.02 -3.28
CA ALA A 169 7.82 26.95 -3.56
C ALA A 169 7.34 25.52 -3.92
N ASP A 170 8.23 24.66 -4.43
CA ASP A 170 7.96 23.27 -4.82
C ASP A 170 8.17 22.24 -3.70
N ARG A 171 8.57 22.68 -2.49
CA ARG A 171 8.99 21.78 -1.41
C ARG A 171 7.93 20.78 -0.98
N GLY A 172 6.68 21.22 -0.79
CA GLY A 172 5.61 20.34 -0.31
C GLY A 172 5.44 19.13 -1.22
N ARG A 173 5.37 19.38 -2.53
CA ARG A 173 5.27 18.34 -3.56
C ARG A 173 6.48 17.40 -3.57
N LEU A 174 7.69 17.93 -3.42
CA LEU A 174 8.91 17.11 -3.34
C LEU A 174 8.89 16.19 -2.13
N VAL A 175 8.59 16.72 -0.94
CA VAL A 175 8.57 15.98 0.33
C VAL A 175 7.53 14.87 0.28
N GLU A 176 6.32 15.17 -0.19
CA GLU A 176 5.23 14.19 -0.34
C GLU A 176 5.63 13.07 -1.33
N ARG A 177 6.28 13.42 -2.44
CA ARG A 177 6.73 12.43 -3.43
C ARG A 177 7.82 11.51 -2.87
N VAL A 178 8.83 12.07 -2.20
CA VAL A 178 9.90 11.28 -1.56
C VAL A 178 9.33 10.38 -0.47
N ALA A 179 8.39 10.88 0.33
CA ALA A 179 7.72 10.08 1.35
C ALA A 179 6.99 8.88 0.72
N ALA A 180 6.14 9.12 -0.28
CA ALA A 180 5.33 8.06 -0.90
C ALA A 180 6.17 7.02 -1.65
N GLU A 181 7.18 7.44 -2.43
CA GLU A 181 7.91 6.56 -3.35
C GLU A 181 9.15 5.90 -2.74
N ARG A 182 9.61 6.36 -1.58
CA ARG A 182 10.86 5.87 -0.98
C ARG A 182 10.72 5.57 0.50
N VAL A 183 10.16 6.48 1.30
CA VAL A 183 10.08 6.28 2.76
C VAL A 183 9.00 5.26 3.10
N SER A 184 7.80 5.40 2.53
CA SER A 184 6.67 4.49 2.80
C SER A 184 6.90 3.07 2.27
N ILE A 185 7.86 2.84 1.37
CA ILE A 185 8.15 1.54 0.77
C ILE A 185 9.27 0.85 1.56
N PRO A 186 8.98 -0.23 2.33
CA PRO A 186 9.96 -0.86 3.20
C PRO A 186 11.13 -1.47 2.42
N ASP A 187 10.81 -2.16 1.32
CA ASP A 187 11.76 -2.91 0.53
C ASP A 187 12.45 -1.99 -0.50
N GLU A 188 13.79 -1.93 -0.40
CA GLU A 188 14.63 -1.07 -1.21
C GLU A 188 14.54 -1.38 -2.71
N ALA A 189 14.31 -2.65 -3.08
CA ALA A 189 14.20 -3.06 -4.47
C ALA A 189 12.99 -2.43 -5.19
N TYR A 190 11.95 -2.05 -4.43
CA TYR A 190 10.73 -1.44 -4.95
C TYR A 190 10.71 0.09 -4.82
N ARG A 191 11.73 0.69 -4.19
CA ARG A 191 11.82 2.16 -4.08
C ARG A 191 12.15 2.78 -5.43
N VAL A 192 11.47 3.86 -5.78
CA VAL A 192 11.78 4.62 -7.01
C VAL A 192 13.19 5.20 -6.90
N PRO A 193 14.11 4.95 -7.85
CA PRO A 193 15.47 5.48 -7.77
C PRO A 193 15.50 7.02 -7.64
N LEU A 194 16.42 7.57 -6.84
CA LEU A 194 16.51 9.02 -6.61
C LEU A 194 16.63 9.85 -7.90
N ARG A 195 17.34 9.33 -8.91
CA ARG A 195 17.46 9.98 -10.22
C ARG A 195 16.11 10.13 -10.93
N GLN A 196 15.21 9.16 -10.76
CA GLN A 196 13.86 9.21 -11.32
C GLN A 196 13.01 10.23 -10.56
N VAL A 197 13.13 10.31 -9.23
CA VAL A 197 12.45 11.34 -8.42
C VAL A 197 12.92 12.74 -8.80
N VAL A 198 14.23 12.93 -9.03
CA VAL A 198 14.81 14.19 -9.57
C VAL A 198 14.16 14.56 -10.90
N LYS A 199 14.08 13.61 -11.83
CA LYS A 199 13.49 13.84 -13.16
C LYS A 199 12.00 14.20 -13.10
N THR A 200 11.23 13.54 -12.24
CA THR A 200 9.77 13.75 -12.15
C THR A 200 9.38 15.01 -11.36
N THR A 201 10.22 15.43 -10.40
CA THR A 201 9.97 16.62 -9.58
C THR A 201 10.60 17.89 -10.15
N GLY A 202 11.61 17.77 -11.02
CA GLY A 202 12.40 18.91 -11.48
C GLY A 202 13.31 19.50 -10.40
N SER A 203 13.45 18.84 -9.25
CA SER A 203 14.31 19.28 -8.14
C SER A 203 15.74 18.79 -8.31
N SER A 204 16.72 19.50 -7.73
CA SER A 204 18.12 19.04 -7.75
C SER A 204 18.33 17.77 -6.92
N TYR A 205 19.29 16.93 -7.31
CA TYR A 205 19.62 15.71 -6.58
C TYR A 205 19.91 15.94 -5.10
N ALA A 206 20.65 17.02 -4.78
CA ALA A 206 20.94 17.41 -3.41
C ALA A 206 19.68 17.68 -2.58
N ARG A 207 18.66 18.34 -3.17
CA ARG A 207 17.38 18.60 -2.49
C ARG A 207 16.59 17.32 -2.25
N VAL A 208 16.51 16.42 -3.23
CA VAL A 208 15.83 15.13 -3.09
C VAL A 208 16.48 14.27 -2.00
N HIS A 209 17.81 14.15 -2.05
CA HIS A 209 18.58 13.40 -1.05
C HIS A 209 18.46 14.01 0.36
N TYR A 210 18.52 15.34 0.47
CA TYR A 210 18.32 16.03 1.75
C TYR A 210 16.91 15.77 2.32
N ALA A 211 15.87 15.82 1.49
CA ALA A 211 14.51 15.54 1.90
C ALA A 211 14.35 14.09 2.39
N GLU A 212 14.89 13.10 1.67
CA GLU A 212 14.87 11.69 2.08
C GLU A 212 15.56 11.48 3.43
N ARG A 213 16.76 12.05 3.60
CA ARG A 213 17.53 11.94 4.84
C ARG A 213 16.79 12.57 6.01
N ARG A 214 16.21 13.77 5.82
CA ARG A 214 15.42 14.45 6.85
C ARG A 214 14.18 13.64 7.23
N LEU A 215 13.40 13.17 6.26
CA LEU A 215 12.22 12.33 6.51
C LEU A 215 12.60 11.07 7.28
N THR A 216 13.64 10.36 6.83
CA THR A 216 14.12 9.14 7.49
C THR A 216 14.53 9.41 8.93
N GLN A 217 15.23 10.53 9.19
CA GLN A 217 15.62 10.92 10.55
C GLN A 217 14.39 11.23 11.43
N PHE A 218 13.42 11.97 10.91
CA PHE A 218 12.19 12.28 11.65
C PHE A 218 11.40 11.00 11.97
N VAL A 219 11.24 10.09 11.00
CA VAL A 219 10.55 8.80 11.22
C VAL A 219 11.27 7.97 12.27
N ARG A 220 12.61 7.87 12.19
CA ARG A 220 13.42 7.16 13.21
C ARG A 220 13.23 7.76 14.60
N ASN A 221 13.30 9.09 14.71
CA ASN A 221 13.12 9.78 15.98
C ASN A 221 11.70 9.57 16.54
N ALA A 222 10.67 9.68 15.70
CA ALA A 222 9.28 9.47 16.11
C ALA A 222 9.07 8.05 16.64
N LEU A 223 9.57 7.03 15.92
CA LEU A 223 9.42 5.62 16.33
C LEU A 223 10.33 5.20 17.49
N ALA A 224 11.43 5.92 17.74
CA ALA A 224 12.31 5.65 18.87
C ALA A 224 11.70 6.06 20.21
N HIS A 225 10.80 7.05 20.20
CA HIS A 225 10.11 7.56 21.39
C HIS A 225 8.65 7.13 21.43
N ASP A 226 8.26 6.15 20.61
CA ASP A 226 6.88 5.68 20.53
C ASP A 226 6.66 4.47 21.45
N ALA A 227 6.08 4.74 22.63
CA ALA A 227 5.78 3.69 23.61
C ALA A 227 4.89 2.57 23.04
N GLU A 228 3.99 2.88 22.11
CA GLU A 228 3.16 1.86 21.43
C GLU A 228 4.03 0.93 20.57
N MET A 229 5.04 1.48 19.89
CA MET A 229 5.96 0.69 19.07
C MET A 229 6.77 -0.29 19.92
N ASP A 230 7.13 0.07 21.15
CA ASP A 230 7.83 -0.83 22.06
C ASP A 230 6.94 -2.00 22.54
N VAL A 231 5.66 -1.73 22.81
CA VAL A 231 4.67 -2.79 23.09
C VAL A 231 4.57 -3.75 21.90
N LEU A 232 4.48 -3.23 20.68
CA LEU A 232 4.41 -4.06 19.46
C LEU A 232 5.68 -4.89 19.23
N ARG A 233 6.86 -4.32 19.49
CA ARG A 233 8.14 -5.06 19.40
C ARG A 233 8.20 -6.18 20.42
N GLN A 234 7.70 -5.94 21.64
CA GLN A 234 7.64 -6.97 22.69
C GLN A 234 6.63 -8.06 22.35
N ALA A 235 5.47 -7.71 21.80
CA ALA A 235 4.49 -8.67 21.29
C ALA A 235 5.11 -9.54 20.18
N ALA A 236 5.73 -8.92 19.17
CA ALA A 236 6.38 -9.63 18.08
C ALA A 236 7.52 -10.56 18.55
N ARG A 237 8.23 -10.24 19.64
CA ARG A 237 9.28 -11.10 20.20
C ARG A 237 8.74 -12.30 20.98
N ARG A 238 7.56 -12.16 21.59
CA ARG A 238 6.89 -13.24 22.34
C ARG A 238 6.13 -14.19 21.42
N SER A 239 5.77 -13.73 20.23
CA SER A 239 4.92 -14.48 19.30
C SER A 239 5.69 -15.51 18.47
N PRO A 240 5.20 -16.76 18.29
CA PRO A 240 5.87 -17.80 17.52
C PRO A 240 6.16 -17.43 16.05
N ASP A 241 5.19 -16.84 15.35
CA ASP A 241 5.33 -16.37 13.96
C ASP A 241 5.67 -14.86 13.88
N GLY A 242 6.08 -14.29 15.02
CA GLY A 242 6.54 -12.92 15.15
C GLY A 242 5.47 -11.90 14.74
N VAL A 243 5.76 -11.09 13.71
CA VAL A 243 4.86 -10.03 13.25
C VAL A 243 3.64 -10.56 12.48
N ARG A 244 3.60 -11.85 12.12
CA ARG A 244 2.49 -12.43 11.36
C ARG A 244 1.34 -12.91 12.23
N ASP A 245 1.60 -13.07 13.52
CA ASP A 245 0.57 -13.51 14.44
C ASP A 245 -0.49 -12.42 14.66
N PRO A 246 -1.75 -12.82 14.91
CA PRO A 246 -2.80 -11.90 15.30
C PRO A 246 -2.42 -11.12 16.55
N LEU A 247 -2.81 -9.85 16.59
CA LEU A 247 -2.65 -9.01 17.77
C LEU A 247 -3.62 -9.47 18.86
N GLU A 248 -3.09 -10.02 19.96
CA GLU A 248 -3.88 -10.55 21.07
C GLU A 248 -4.53 -9.43 21.91
N ASP A 249 -5.58 -9.76 22.67
CA ASP A 249 -6.29 -8.78 23.50
C ASP A 249 -5.44 -8.20 24.63
N ALA A 250 -4.48 -8.98 25.16
CA ALA A 250 -3.53 -8.49 26.14
C ALA A 250 -2.63 -7.40 25.55
N ASP A 251 -2.16 -7.59 24.32
CA ASP A 251 -1.34 -6.61 23.61
C ASP A 251 -2.16 -5.36 23.25
N ARG A 252 -3.42 -5.53 22.83
CA ARG A 252 -4.34 -4.40 22.60
C ARG A 252 -4.54 -3.56 23.84
N ARG A 253 -4.77 -4.17 25.00
CA ARG A 253 -4.87 -3.44 26.27
C ARG A 253 -3.58 -2.69 26.59
N ALA A 254 -2.43 -3.32 26.45
CA ALA A 254 -1.13 -2.67 26.66
C ALA A 254 -0.91 -1.48 25.70
N LEU A 255 -1.34 -1.60 24.44
CA LEU A 255 -1.31 -0.50 23.46
C LEU A 255 -2.21 0.66 23.88
N HIS A 256 -3.45 0.37 24.29
CA HIS A 256 -4.37 1.39 24.76
C HIS A 256 -3.82 2.13 25.99
N GLU A 257 -3.23 1.41 26.94
CA GLU A 257 -2.59 2.01 28.10
C GLU A 257 -1.37 2.87 27.72
N ALA A 258 -0.52 2.39 26.80
CA ALA A 258 0.62 3.15 26.31
C ALA A 258 0.19 4.43 25.59
N ALA A 259 -0.82 4.34 24.72
CA ALA A 259 -1.41 5.49 24.04
C ALA A 259 -2.04 6.48 25.04
N GLY A 260 -2.74 5.97 26.04
CA GLY A 260 -3.35 6.79 27.11
C GLY A 260 -2.32 7.56 27.93
N ARG A 261 -1.21 6.92 28.31
CA ARG A 261 -0.10 7.59 29.03
C ARG A 261 0.52 8.70 28.17
N ARG A 262 0.87 8.40 26.92
CA ARG A 262 1.43 9.38 25.98
C ARG A 262 0.48 10.56 25.76
N PHE A 263 -0.82 10.29 25.62
CA PHE A 263 -1.84 11.34 25.52
C PHE A 263 -1.86 12.21 26.78
N ALA A 264 -1.88 11.61 27.98
CA ALA A 264 -1.92 12.35 29.23
C ALA A 264 -0.68 13.25 29.41
N GLU A 265 0.52 12.74 29.09
CA GLU A 265 1.76 13.51 29.12
C GLU A 265 1.74 14.68 28.12
N ALA A 266 1.36 14.41 26.87
CA ALA A 266 1.27 15.45 25.84
C ALA A 266 0.19 16.49 26.15
N PHE A 267 -0.93 16.07 26.72
CA PHE A 267 -2.00 16.94 27.17
C PHE A 267 -1.52 17.86 28.30
N ALA A 268 -0.88 17.29 29.33
CA ALA A 268 -0.35 18.06 30.46
C ALA A 268 0.72 19.08 30.04
N ALA A 269 1.54 18.75 29.03
CA ALA A 269 2.57 19.65 28.50
C ALA A 269 2.05 20.70 27.51
N ALA A 270 0.81 20.58 27.03
CA ALA A 270 0.25 21.51 26.05
C ALA A 270 -0.23 22.82 26.70
N PRO A 271 -0.18 23.97 25.99
CA PRO A 271 -0.84 25.21 26.40
C PRO A 271 -2.33 25.00 26.69
N GLU A 272 -2.89 25.78 27.61
CA GLU A 272 -4.28 25.64 28.07
C GLU A 272 -5.30 25.69 26.92
N GLU A 273 -5.08 26.55 25.92
CA GLU A 273 -5.98 26.64 24.76
C GLU A 273 -5.99 25.32 23.97
N ARG A 274 -4.83 24.67 23.84
CA ARG A 274 -4.72 23.37 23.15
C ARG A 274 -5.33 22.25 23.99
N GLN A 275 -5.18 22.29 25.31
CA GLN A 275 -5.84 21.34 26.22
C GLN A 275 -7.36 21.41 26.06
N CYS A 276 -7.94 22.62 26.06
CA CYS A 276 -9.37 22.82 25.84
C CYS A 276 -9.85 22.22 24.51
N VAL A 277 -9.14 22.51 23.40
CA VAL A 277 -9.47 21.96 22.08
C VAL A 277 -9.36 20.42 22.06
N ALA A 278 -8.29 19.86 22.63
CA ALA A 278 -8.07 18.42 22.68
C ALA A 278 -9.14 17.70 23.51
N LEU A 279 -9.51 18.26 24.67
CA LEU A 279 -10.54 17.71 25.54
C LEU A 279 -11.92 17.72 24.86
N LEU A 280 -12.28 18.83 24.21
CA LEU A 280 -13.53 18.93 23.44
C LEU A 280 -13.57 17.93 22.28
N ALA A 281 -12.46 17.76 21.56
CA ALA A 281 -12.36 16.76 20.48
C ALA A 281 -12.50 15.34 21.02
N ALA A 282 -11.80 15.01 22.11
CA ALA A 282 -11.88 13.70 22.76
C ALA A 282 -13.31 13.38 23.22
N MET A 283 -14.01 14.34 23.82
CA MET A 283 -15.43 14.16 24.21
C MET A 283 -16.32 13.90 23.00
N ARG A 284 -16.16 14.67 21.91
CA ARG A 284 -16.96 14.49 20.69
C ARG A 284 -16.71 13.12 20.05
N TRP A 285 -15.45 12.70 19.93
CA TRP A 285 -15.11 11.39 19.37
C TRP A 285 -15.58 10.24 20.26
N GLY A 286 -15.57 10.43 21.58
CA GLY A 286 -16.12 9.48 22.55
C GLY A 286 -17.65 9.48 22.66
N GLY A 287 -18.37 10.30 21.88
CA GLY A 287 -19.82 10.43 21.97
C GLY A 287 -20.31 11.08 23.28
N LEU A 288 -19.41 11.72 24.04
CA LEU A 288 -19.74 12.42 25.27
C LEU A 288 -20.23 13.83 24.95
N ASN A 289 -21.39 14.20 25.50
CA ASN A 289 -21.90 15.55 25.38
C ASN A 289 -21.13 16.49 26.32
N PRO A 290 -20.43 17.53 25.81
CA PRO A 290 -19.63 18.42 26.66
C PRO A 290 -20.45 19.11 27.75
N GLY A 291 -21.71 19.46 27.48
CA GLY A 291 -22.61 20.07 28.47
C GLY A 291 -22.98 19.10 29.59
N GLN A 292 -23.15 17.81 29.30
CA GLN A 292 -23.39 16.79 30.34
C GLN A 292 -22.15 16.56 31.20
N VAL A 293 -20.97 16.50 30.59
CA VAL A 293 -19.69 16.38 31.32
C VAL A 293 -19.46 17.60 32.19
N ALA A 294 -19.59 18.81 31.63
CA ALA A 294 -19.48 20.07 32.36
C ALA A 294 -20.48 20.16 33.51
N GLY A 295 -21.75 19.80 33.28
CA GLY A 295 -22.77 19.76 34.32
C GLY A 295 -22.47 18.73 35.43
N SER A 296 -21.91 17.57 35.09
CA SER A 296 -21.49 16.57 36.07
C SER A 296 -20.30 17.04 36.91
N LEU A 297 -19.30 17.66 36.28
CA LEU A 297 -18.16 18.26 36.98
C LEU A 297 -18.62 19.41 37.88
N PHE A 298 -19.47 20.31 37.37
CA PHE A 298 -20.04 21.43 38.10
C PHE A 298 -20.78 20.98 39.37
N ARG A 299 -21.56 19.89 39.30
CA ARG A 299 -22.26 19.34 40.47
C ARG A 299 -21.31 18.79 41.56
N ARG A 300 -20.08 18.41 41.21
CA ARG A 300 -19.07 17.91 42.16
C ARG A 300 -18.23 19.02 42.78
N MET A 301 -18.31 20.24 42.26
CA MET A 301 -17.58 21.41 42.76
C MET A 301 -18.24 21.98 44.03
N ASP A 302 -17.42 22.56 44.91
CA ASP A 302 -17.93 23.28 46.06
C ASP A 302 -18.68 24.57 45.64
N PRO A 303 -19.53 25.15 46.51
CA PRO A 303 -20.30 26.36 46.17
C PRO A 303 -19.46 27.55 45.71
N ARG A 304 -18.23 27.74 46.21
CA ARG A 304 -17.36 28.86 45.83
C ARG A 304 -16.79 28.65 44.42
N GLN A 305 -16.33 27.43 44.13
CA GLN A 305 -15.88 27.05 42.79
C GLN A 305 -16.99 27.22 41.74
N ARG A 306 -18.22 26.81 42.07
CA ARG A 306 -19.38 26.98 41.20
C ARG A 306 -19.67 28.45 40.90
N ALA A 307 -19.70 29.30 41.92
CA ALA A 307 -19.94 30.74 41.75
C ALA A 307 -18.90 31.39 40.82
N ARG A 308 -17.61 31.09 41.02
CA ARG A 308 -16.51 31.58 40.16
C ARG A 308 -16.68 31.13 38.70
N LEU A 309 -16.97 29.84 38.48
CA LEU A 309 -17.13 29.33 37.12
C LEU A 309 -18.37 29.95 36.41
N THR A 310 -19.47 30.16 37.13
CA THR A 310 -20.65 30.83 36.59
C THR A 310 -20.34 32.29 36.22
N GLU A 311 -19.57 33.00 37.03
CA GLU A 311 -19.13 34.37 36.72
C GLU A 311 -18.25 34.41 35.46
N MET A 312 -17.28 33.49 35.33
CA MET A 312 -16.43 33.38 34.13
C MET A 312 -17.24 33.16 32.84
N VAL A 313 -18.29 32.34 32.91
CA VAL A 313 -19.12 32.02 31.72
C VAL A 313 -20.08 33.16 31.37
N THR A 314 -20.61 33.88 32.37
CA THR A 314 -21.61 34.94 32.17
C THR A 314 -20.99 36.31 31.88
N GLN A 315 -19.74 36.54 32.25
CA GLN A 315 -19.04 37.83 32.07
C GLN A 315 -17.65 37.64 31.44
N PRO A 316 -17.58 37.17 30.17
CA PRO A 316 -16.30 36.86 29.53
C PRO A 316 -15.35 38.07 29.43
N SER A 317 -15.89 39.29 29.38
CA SER A 317 -15.13 40.54 29.22
C SER A 317 -14.35 41.00 30.46
N ARG A 318 -14.65 40.48 31.67
CA ARG A 318 -13.96 40.90 32.90
C ARG A 318 -12.69 40.11 33.20
N VAL A 319 -12.57 38.88 32.67
CA VAL A 319 -11.45 37.98 32.98
C VAL A 319 -10.21 38.29 32.14
N ALA A 320 -10.37 38.86 30.95
CA ALA A 320 -9.25 39.19 30.06
C ALA A 320 -8.43 40.42 30.50
N GLY A 321 -8.88 41.18 31.50
CA GLY A 321 -8.26 42.45 31.92
C GLY A 321 -7.29 42.39 33.10
N ASP A 322 -7.22 41.27 33.82
CA ASP A 322 -6.48 41.17 35.10
C ASP A 322 -5.12 40.45 34.99
N GLY A 323 -4.64 40.19 33.76
CA GLY A 323 -3.44 39.37 33.52
C GLY A 323 -2.44 39.92 32.50
N ALA A 324 -2.53 41.20 32.13
CA ALA A 324 -1.53 41.88 31.29
C ALA A 324 -0.57 42.72 32.12
#